data_AF-A0A3M1B512-F1
#
_entry.id   AF-A0A3M1B512-F1
#
_cell.length_a   1.000
_cell.length_b   1.000
_cell.length_c   1.000
_cell.angle_alpha   90.00
_cell.angle_beta   90.00
_cell.angle_gamma   90.00
#
_symmetry.space_group_name_H-M   'P 1'
#
loop_
_entity.id
_entity.type
_entity.pdbx_description
1 polymer ?
#
loop_
_entity_poly.entity_id
_entity_poly.type
_entity_poly.pdbx_seq_one_letter_code
_entity_poly.pdbx_strand_id
1 'polypeptide(L)' 'MSKPEWLRKEVFYLAYHIHWSYHEIMDLPIGERKHFVQLLTKEIERQNKELEESLKALRE' A
#
# COMPACT_ATOMS: atom_id res chain seq x y z
N MET A 1 14.52 -10.40 -2.68
CA MET A 1 14.15 -9.35 -3.66
C MET A 1 15.33 -8.43 -3.91
N SER A 2 15.61 -8.15 -5.16
CA SER A 2 16.62 -7.17 -5.58
C SER A 2 16.13 -5.73 -5.35
N LYS A 3 17.05 -4.75 -5.25
CA LYS A 3 16.68 -3.33 -5.11
C LYS A 3 15.69 -2.83 -6.19
N PRO A 4 15.83 -3.21 -7.48
CA PRO A 4 14.86 -2.84 -8.51
C PRO A 4 13.44 -3.39 -8.27
N GLU A 5 13.31 -4.58 -7.71
CA GLU A 5 11.99 -5.18 -7.44
C GLU A 5 11.24 -4.43 -6.33
N TRP A 6 11.96 -3.95 -5.30
CA TRP A 6 11.37 -3.15 -4.23
C TRP A 6 10.80 -1.84 -4.76
N LEU A 7 11.58 -1.11 -5.55
CA LEU A 7 11.14 0.16 -6.11
C LEU A 7 9.89 0.00 -6.99
N ARG A 8 9.85 -1.03 -7.84
CA ARG A 8 8.66 -1.30 -8.67
C ARG A 8 7.41 -1.55 -7.83
N LYS A 9 7.54 -2.26 -6.70
CA LYS A 9 6.42 -2.47 -5.78
C LYS A 9 5.98 -1.18 -5.09
N GLU A 10 6.93 -0.38 -4.59
CA GLU A 10 6.63 0.93 -3.99
C GLU A 10 5.84 1.80 -4.97
N VAL A 11 6.34 1.94 -6.21
CA VAL A 11 5.66 2.70 -7.27
C VAL A 11 4.28 2.13 -7.59
N PHE A 12 4.17 0.82 -7.77
CA PHE A 12 2.91 0.18 -8.11
C PHE A 12 1.85 0.39 -7.01
N TYR A 13 2.21 0.18 -5.74
CA TYR A 13 1.28 0.32 -4.63
C TYR A 13 0.78 1.76 -4.46
N LEU A 14 1.69 2.73 -4.56
CA LEU A 14 1.34 4.14 -4.41
C LEU A 14 0.52 4.66 -5.59
N ALA A 15 0.89 4.30 -6.83
CA ALA A 15 0.11 4.69 -8.00
C ALA A 15 -1.29 4.06 -8.01
N TYR A 16 -1.42 2.82 -7.56
CA TYR A 16 -2.70 2.11 -7.55
C TYR A 16 -3.67 2.63 -6.48
N HIS A 17 -3.19 2.98 -5.28
CA HIS A 17 -4.06 3.34 -4.15
C HIS A 17 -4.14 4.85 -3.87
N ILE A 18 -3.10 5.62 -4.19
CA ILE A 18 -3.01 7.06 -3.91
C ILE A 18 -3.14 7.88 -5.21
N HIS A 19 -3.15 7.20 -6.36
CA HIS A 19 -3.33 7.80 -7.69
C HIS A 19 -2.29 8.85 -8.08
N TRP A 20 -1.14 8.86 -7.40
CA TRP A 20 0.02 9.64 -7.84
C TRP A 20 0.59 9.08 -9.13
N SER A 21 1.03 9.99 -10.00
CA SER A 21 1.75 9.61 -11.21
C SER A 21 3.11 9.00 -10.86
N TYR A 22 3.66 8.24 -11.81
CA TYR A 22 5.02 7.70 -11.69
C TYR A 22 6.04 8.79 -11.33
N HIS A 23 5.93 9.96 -11.95
CA HIS A 23 6.83 11.08 -11.74
C HIS A 23 6.76 11.61 -10.30
N GLU A 24 5.55 11.88 -9.81
CA GLU A 24 5.35 12.35 -8.43
C GLU A 24 5.91 11.37 -7.40
N ILE A 25 5.75 10.06 -7.62
CA ILE A 25 6.29 9.03 -6.70
C ILE A 25 7.82 8.97 -6.74
N MET A 26 8.40 9.14 -7.92
CA MET A 26 9.85 9.10 -8.10
C MET A 26 10.56 10.34 -7.55
N ASP A 27 9.86 11.47 -7.49
CA ASP A 27 10.35 12.71 -6.89
C ASP A 27 10.35 12.70 -5.36
N LEU A 28 9.63 11.74 -4.73
CA LEU A 28 9.65 11.59 -3.28
C LEU A 28 11.01 11.10 -2.77
N PRO A 29 11.48 11.63 -1.62
CA PRO A 29 12.55 11.03 -0.86
C PRO A 29 12.27 9.55 -0.58
N ILE A 30 13.30 8.70 -0.65
CA ILE A 30 13.14 7.24 -0.44
C ILE A 30 12.48 6.94 0.92
N GLY A 31 12.80 7.72 1.95
CA GLY A 31 12.20 7.59 3.28
C GLY A 31 10.69 7.85 3.28
N GLU A 32 10.27 8.96 2.68
CA GLU A 32 8.86 9.34 2.52
C GLU A 32 8.08 8.29 1.73
N ARG A 33 8.62 7.86 0.58
CA ARG A 33 7.99 6.85 -0.26
C ARG A 33 7.74 5.54 0.51
N LYS A 34 8.73 5.10 1.28
CA LYS A 34 8.60 3.92 2.16
C LYS A 34 7.58 4.13 3.27
N HIS A 35 7.53 5.32 3.85
CA HIS A 35 6.58 5.65 4.90
C HIS A 35 5.13 5.55 4.38
N PHE A 36 4.84 6.10 3.19
CA PHE A 36 3.51 5.96 2.59
C PHE A 36 3.13 4.51 2.30
N VAL A 37 4.07 3.69 1.83
CA VAL A 37 3.82 2.25 1.65
C VAL A 37 3.47 1.58 2.99
N GLN A 38 4.16 1.93 4.07
CA GLN A 38 3.83 1.39 5.41
C GLN A 38 2.44 1.82 5.91
N LEU A 39 2.06 3.08 5.68
CA LEU A 39 0.72 3.58 6.03
C LEU A 39 -0.36 2.82 5.23
N LEU A 40 -0.14 2.65 3.93
CA LEU A 40 -1.03 1.91 3.05
C LEU A 40 -1.17 0.44 3.49
N THR A 41 -0.07 -0.22 3.84
CA THR A 41 -0.13 -1.61 4.35
C THR A 41 -1.00 -1.71 5.60
N LYS A 42 -0.81 -0.81 6.59
CA LYS A 42 -1.62 -0.80 7.82
C LYS A 42 -3.10 -0.61 7.54
N GLU A 43 -3.43 0.26 6.57
CA GLU A 43 -4.82 0.53 6.21
C GLU A 43 -5.48 -0.68 5.53
N ILE A 44 -4.77 -1.35 4.62
CA ILE A 44 -5.26 -2.59 3.99
C ILE A 44 -5.44 -3.70 5.03
N GLU A 45 -4.50 -3.86 5.97
CA GLU A 45 -4.61 -4.84 7.06
C GLU A 45 -5.85 -4.57 7.94
N ARG A 46 -6.11 -3.29 8.28
CA ARG A 46 -7.31 -2.88 9.01
C ARG A 46 -8.59 -3.25 8.25
N GLN A 47 -8.66 -2.90 6.97
CA GLN A 47 -9.83 -3.17 6.12
C GLN A 47 -10.08 -4.67 5.95
N ASN A 48 -9.01 -5.47 5.78
CA ASN A 48 -9.13 -6.93 5.69
C ASN A 48 -9.71 -7.51 6.97
N LYS A 49 -9.27 -7.04 8.13
CA LYS A 49 -9.80 -7.49 9.43
C LYS A 49 -11.29 -7.17 9.57
N GLU A 50 -11.71 -5.97 9.18
CA GLU A 50 -13.12 -5.56 9.21
C GLU A 50 -13.99 -6.40 8.26
N LEU A 51 -13.46 -6.74 7.09
CA LEU A 51 -14.12 -7.62 6.13
C LEU A 51 -14.26 -9.04 6.68
N GLU A 52 -13.20 -9.59 7.28
CA GLU A 52 -13.21 -10.93 7.89
C GLU A 52 -14.24 -11.02 9.03
N GLU A 53 -14.30 -10.00 9.90
CA GLU A 53 -15.28 -9.91 10.98
C GLU A 53 -16.71 -9.83 10.42
N SER A 54 -16.92 -9.01 9.38
CA SER A 54 -18.23 -8.88 8.72
C SER A 54 -18.69 -10.20 8.07
N LEU A 55 -17.78 -10.91 7.39
CA LEU A 55 -18.06 -12.20 6.78
C LEU A 55 -18.35 -13.28 7.81
N LYS A 56 -17.72 -13.22 8.98
CA LYS A 56 -18.00 -14.13 10.09
C LYS A 56 -19.38 -13.88 10.67
N ALA A 57 -19.75 -12.61 10.92
CA ALA A 57 -21.06 -12.24 11.45
C ALA A 57 -22.23 -12.64 10.54
N LEU A 58 -22.04 -12.66 9.21
CA LEU A 58 -23.06 -13.13 8.26
C LEU A 58 -23.27 -14.65 8.27
N ARG A 59 -22.34 -15.42 8.85
CA ARG A 59 -22.37 -16.89 8.89
C ARG A 59 -22.89 -17.44 10.22
N GLU A 60 -23.04 -16.59 11.23
CA GLU A 60 -23.59 -16.91 12.56
C GLU A 60 -25.09 -16.53 12.63
#